data_AF-D3ALG1-F1
#
_entry.id   AF-D3ALG1-F1
#
_cell.length_a   1.000
_cell.length_b   1.000
_cell.length_c   1.000
_cell.angle_alpha   90.00
_cell.angle_beta   90.00
_cell.angle_gamma   90.00
#
_symmetry.space_group_name_H-M   'P 1'
#
loop_
_entity.id
_entity.type
_entity.pdbx_description
1 polymer ?
#
loop_
_entity_poly.entity_id
_entity_poly.type
_entity_poly.pdbx_seq_one_letter_code
_entity_poly.pdbx_strand_id
1 'polypeptide(L)' 'MKGFKRQNQLLSLCVLNCGRCPMFLDKNCPGCGGEGNQACKIARSSMEHGGVEYCF' A
#
# COMPACT_ATOMS: atom_id res chain seq x y z
N MET A 1 -6.84 -6.78 3.09
CA MET A 1 -7.00 -5.43 3.68
C MET A 1 -8.18 -4.71 3.05
N LYS A 2 -9.40 -5.06 3.46
CA LYS A 2 -10.62 -4.59 2.76
C LYS A 2 -10.83 -3.09 3.00
N GLY A 3 -10.97 -2.32 1.92
CA GLY A 3 -11.19 -0.87 2.01
C GLY A 3 -9.93 -0.03 2.27
N PHE A 4 -8.75 -0.63 2.40
CA PHE A 4 -7.51 0.14 2.52
C PHE A 4 -7.10 0.70 1.15
N LYS A 5 -7.27 2.01 0.98
CA LYS A 5 -6.77 2.75 -0.18
C LYS A 5 -5.96 3.93 0.31
N ARG A 6 -4.86 4.19 -0.40
CA ARG A 6 -3.99 5.34 -0.15
C ARG A 6 -4.11 6.38 -1.23
N GLN A 7 -4.00 7.65 -0.85
CA GLN A 7 -3.97 8.77 -1.81
C GLN A 7 -2.66 8.80 -2.58
N ASN A 8 -1.53 8.62 -1.89
CA ASN A 8 -0.22 8.53 -2.54
C ASN A 8 0.17 7.06 -2.75
N GLN A 9 0.39 6.67 -4.00
CA GLN A 9 0.79 5.31 -4.37
C GLN A 9 2.21 5.23 -4.94
N LEU A 10 2.96 6.34 -4.97
CA LEU A 10 4.34 6.36 -5.47
C LEU A 10 5.32 5.74 -4.48
N LEU A 11 5.02 5.90 -3.18
CA LEU A 11 5.79 5.33 -2.07
C LEU A 11 4.92 4.29 -1.37
N SER A 12 5.50 3.14 -1.04
CA SER A 12 4.85 2.14 -0.21
C SER A 12 4.99 2.50 1.26
N LEU A 13 4.15 1.91 2.10
CA LEU A 13 4.29 2.02 3.56
C LEU A 13 5.59 1.41 4.09
N CYS A 14 6.20 0.50 3.35
CA CYS A 14 7.49 -0.11 3.68
C CYS A 14 8.68 0.63 3.05
N VAL A 15 8.49 1.87 2.60
CA VAL A 15 9.54 2.73 2.02
C VAL A 15 10.09 2.20 0.68
N LEU A 16 9.36 1.32 0.00
CA LEU A 16 9.64 0.93 -1.39
C LEU A 16 8.99 1.91 -2.37
N ASN A 17 9.59 2.09 -3.53
CA ASN A 17 9.00 2.91 -4.59
C ASN A 17 7.97 2.09 -5.38
N CYS A 18 6.69 2.20 -5.01
CA CYS A 18 5.58 1.58 -5.73
C CYS A 18 5.45 2.11 -7.17
N GLY A 19 5.90 3.34 -7.45
CA GLY A 19 5.93 3.91 -8.80
C GLY A 19 6.81 3.14 -9.80
N ARG A 20 7.74 2.30 -9.31
CA ARG A 20 8.56 1.42 -10.16
C ARG A 20 8.06 -0.02 -10.23
N CYS A 21 6.97 -0.36 -9.55
CA CYS A 21 6.43 -1.71 -9.53
C CYS A 21 5.71 -2.03 -10.86
N PRO A 22 6.00 -3.16 -11.54
CA PRO A 22 5.32 -3.55 -12.77
C PRO A 22 3.79 -3.55 -12.62
N MET A 23 3.27 -4.10 -11.52
CA MET A 23 1.83 -4.12 -11.25
C MET A 23 1.21 -2.71 -11.15
N PHE A 24 1.98 -1.75 -10.63
CA PHE A 24 1.54 -0.36 -10.55
C PHE A 24 1.52 0.28 -11.95
N LEU A 25 2.55 0.02 -12.76
CA LEU A 25 2.62 0.50 -14.15
C LEU A 25 1.48 -0.09 -15.01
N ASP A 26 1.16 -1.37 -14.80
CA ASP A 26 0.07 -2.07 -15.48
C ASP A 26 -1.32 -1.73 -14.93
N LYS A 27 -1.41 -0.83 -13.93
CA LYS A 27 -2.66 -0.39 -13.28
C LYS A 27 -3.50 -1.53 -12.69
N ASN A 28 -2.85 -2.65 -12.35
CA ASN A 28 -3.50 -3.82 -11.75
C ASN A 28 -3.06 -4.07 -10.30
N CYS A 29 -2.19 -3.20 -9.75
CA CYS A 29 -1.73 -3.31 -8.37
C CYS A 29 -2.93 -3.29 -7.40
N PRO A 30 -3.19 -4.40 -6.68
CA PRO A 30 -4.31 -4.47 -5.74
C PRO A 30 -4.03 -3.69 -4.44
N GLY A 31 -2.83 -3.09 -4.31
CA GLY A 31 -2.33 -2.45 -3.11
C GLY A 31 -1.66 -3.43 -2.15
N CYS A 32 -1.04 -2.88 -1.11
CA CYS A 32 -0.49 -3.67 0.00
C CYS A 32 -1.60 -4.60 0.52
N GLY A 33 -1.33 -5.90 0.72
CA GLY A 33 -2.32 -6.86 1.23
C GLY A 33 -3.71 -6.81 0.58
N GLY A 34 -3.76 -6.41 -0.69
CA GLY A 34 -4.94 -6.43 -1.53
C GLY A 34 -5.31 -7.85 -1.96
N GLU A 35 -6.30 -7.97 -2.84
CA GLU A 35 -6.75 -9.27 -3.33
C GLU A 35 -5.60 -10.07 -3.99
N GLY A 36 -5.51 -11.37 -3.68
CA GLY A 36 -4.40 -12.22 -4.12
C GLY A 36 -3.08 -12.04 -3.36
N ASN A 37 -2.96 -11.02 -2.51
CA ASN A 37 -1.75 -10.76 -1.72
C ASN A 37 -1.90 -11.17 -0.24
N GLN A 38 -0.79 -11.60 0.37
CA GLN A 38 -0.75 -11.86 1.81
C GLN A 38 -1.03 -10.58 2.61
N ALA A 39 -1.63 -10.73 3.80
CA ALA A 39 -1.91 -9.61 4.68
C ALA A 39 -0.62 -8.84 5.02
N CYS A 40 -0.64 -7.52 4.80
CA CYS A 40 0.51 -6.66 5.07
C CYS A 40 0.44 -6.13 6.52
N LYS A 41 1.40 -6.52 7.36
CA LYS A 41 1.48 -6.09 8.77
C LYS A 41 1.63 -4.57 8.91
N ILE A 42 2.42 -3.94 8.05
CA ILE A 42 2.67 -2.50 8.09
C ILE A 42 1.39 -1.73 7.75
N ALA A 43 0.65 -2.22 6.76
CA ALA A 43 -0.57 -1.55 6.35
C ALA A 43 -1.75 -1.79 7.30
N ARG A 44 -1.78 -2.96 7.97
CA ARG A 44 -2.62 -3.15 9.15
C ARG A 44 -2.29 -2.13 10.25
N SER A 45 -1.00 -2.00 10.58
CA SER A 45 -0.54 -1.03 11.58
C SER A 45 -0.92 0.41 11.19
N SER A 46 -0.75 0.80 9.93
CA SER A 46 -1.19 2.11 9.43
C SER A 46 -2.68 2.35 9.69
N MET A 47 -3.57 1.40 9.37
CA MET A 47 -5.01 1.50 9.64
C MET A 47 -5.31 1.65 11.14
N GLU A 48 -4.61 0.89 12.00
CA GLU A 48 -4.76 0.96 13.46
C GLU A 48 -4.33 2.32 14.04
N HIS A 49 -3.45 3.05 13.34
CA HIS A 49 -2.91 4.35 13.77
C HIS A 49 -3.48 5.53 12.94
N GLY A 50 -4.69 5.41 12.41
CA GLY A 50 -5.37 6.52 11.72
C GLY A 50 -5.02 6.67 10.24
N GLY A 51 -4.47 5.64 9.60
CA GLY A 51 -4.21 5.61 8.16
C GLY A 51 -2.94 6.35 7.73
N VAL A 52 -1.93 6.45 8.60
CA VAL A 52 -0.66 7.12 8.28
C VAL A 52 -0.05 6.51 7.02
N GLU A 53 0.13 7.32 5.98
CA GLU A 53 0.66 6.86 4.69
C GLU A 53 2.19 7.04 4.58
N TYR A 54 2.73 8.11 5.12
CA TYR A 54 4.16 8.43 5.07
C TYR A 54 4.47 9.54 6.09
N CYS A 55 5.74 9.65 6.48
CA CYS A 55 6.27 10.77 7.26
C CYS A 55 7.03 11.69 6.30
N PHE A 56 6.89 13.01 6.48
CA PHE A 56 7.62 14.02 5.72
C PHE A 56 8.96 14.35 6.37
#